data_AF-A0A538AXX1-F1
#
_entry.id   AF-A0A538AXX1-F1
#
_cell.length_a   1.000
_cell.length_b   1.000
_cell.length_c   1.000
_cell.angle_alpha   90.00
_cell.angle_beta   90.00
_cell.angle_gamma   90.00
#
_symmetry.space_group_name_H-M   'P 1'
#
loop_
_entity.id
_entity.type
_entity.pdbx_description
1 polymer ?
#
loop_
_entity_poly.entity_id
_entity_poly.type
_entity_poly.pdbx_seq_one_letter_code
_entity_poly.pdbx_strand_id
1 'polypeptide(L)'
;MCRRAAATTSGGRSSNRKPATNSAICWDAVPMDECYPAARICSPRLGERNRVRIGIAIGGPLDRIGAVARRCEEAGFDSLWIAEAGRTAFVQAAVAAQATKTIRIGTSIALAFPRSPVITAMAARDLSELSNGRFTLGLGTQVKRVNEYRFSTTFEHPAPKMAEIVDVCREVWDAFAG
;
A
#
# COMPACT_ATOMS: atom_id res chain seq x y z
N MET A 1 19.98 -41.69 -10.60
CA MET A 1 19.00 -42.75 -10.28
C MET A 1 19.46 -43.46 -9.01
N CYS A 2 18.86 -43.17 -7.85
CA CYS A 2 18.96 -44.04 -6.68
C CYS A 2 17.71 -43.87 -5.81
N ARG A 3 17.13 -45.00 -5.38
CA ARG A 3 15.75 -45.16 -4.90
C ARG A 3 15.61 -44.83 -3.41
N ARG A 4 14.37 -44.50 -3.02
CA ARG A 4 13.87 -44.33 -1.63
C ARG A 4 14.05 -45.59 -0.77
N ALA A 5 14.21 -45.39 0.54
CA ALA A 5 13.58 -46.23 1.57
C ALA A 5 13.33 -45.42 2.86
N ALA A 6 12.21 -45.71 3.52
CA ALA A 6 11.62 -44.99 4.64
C ALA A 6 12.04 -45.56 6.01
N ALA A 7 11.84 -44.78 7.08
CA ALA A 7 11.75 -45.28 8.45
C ALA A 7 10.76 -44.45 9.29
N THR A 8 9.68 -45.11 9.72
CA THR A 8 8.86 -44.87 10.93
C THR A 8 9.69 -45.25 12.17
N THR A 9 9.70 -44.63 13.35
CA THR A 9 8.65 -44.32 14.35
C THR A 9 9.30 -43.36 15.38
N SER A 10 8.61 -42.48 16.10
CA SER A 10 7.96 -42.76 17.39
C SER A 10 7.53 -41.43 18.04
N GLY A 11 6.38 -41.46 18.72
CA GLY A 11 5.72 -40.28 19.28
C GLY A 11 6.42 -39.70 20.51
N GLY A 12 6.83 -38.44 20.38
CA GLY A 12 7.08 -37.54 21.51
C GLY A 12 5.89 -36.60 21.68
N ARG A 13 5.24 -36.66 22.83
CA ARG A 13 4.09 -35.84 23.22
C ARG A 13 4.52 -34.37 23.35
N SER A 14 4.33 -33.56 22.31
CA SER A 14 4.60 -32.11 22.35
C SER A 14 3.33 -31.35 22.75
N SER A 15 3.47 -30.50 23.75
CA SER A 15 2.42 -29.62 24.27
C SER A 15 1.91 -28.69 23.17
N ASN A 16 0.64 -28.81 22.83
CA ASN A 16 -0.05 -27.97 21.86
C ASN A 16 -0.25 -26.55 22.45
N ARG A 17 0.75 -25.67 22.30
CA ARG A 17 0.58 -24.22 22.34
C ARG A 17 0.76 -23.68 20.93
N LYS A 18 -0.34 -23.31 20.28
CA LYS A 18 -0.29 -22.48 19.07
C LYS A 18 0.38 -21.15 19.44
N PRO A 19 1.45 -20.70 18.77
CA PRO A 19 1.88 -19.32 18.91
C PRO A 19 0.82 -18.41 18.29
N ALA A 20 0.41 -17.38 19.03
CA ALA A 20 -0.46 -16.34 18.53
C ALA A 20 0.26 -15.59 17.40
N THR A 21 -0.12 -15.84 16.15
CA THR A 21 0.30 -15.05 15.00
C THR A 21 -0.47 -13.73 15.00
N ASN A 22 0.01 -12.81 15.83
CA ASN A 22 -0.41 -11.42 15.84
C ASN A 22 0.29 -10.67 14.70
N SER A 23 -0.48 -9.82 14.04
CA SER A 23 -0.10 -8.85 13.02
C SER A 23 1.11 -7.99 13.40
N ALA A 24 2.02 -7.78 12.44
CA ALA A 24 2.68 -6.50 12.13
C ALA A 24 3.90 -6.75 11.25
N ILE A 25 4.07 -5.94 10.20
CA ILE A 25 5.37 -5.79 9.54
C ILE A 25 5.69 -4.29 9.62
N CYS A 26 6.89 -3.88 10.07
CA CYS A 26 7.37 -2.49 10.29
C CYS A 26 8.70 -2.25 9.58
N TRP A 27 8.87 -1.28 8.63
CA TRP A 27 10.02 -1.06 7.69
C TRP A 27 11.12 -0.19 8.30
N ASP A 28 12.30 -0.72 8.58
CA ASP A 28 13.45 0.08 8.96
C ASP A 28 14.75 -0.50 8.35
N ALA A 29 15.54 0.47 7.86
CA ALA A 29 16.91 0.48 7.31
C ALA A 29 17.14 -0.17 5.92
N VAL A 30 17.44 0.69 4.92
CA VAL A 30 17.71 0.33 3.52
C VAL A 30 19.18 0.63 3.18
N PRO A 31 19.90 -0.34 2.59
CA PRO A 31 20.98 -0.08 1.63
C PRO A 31 20.60 -0.56 0.22
N MET A 32 21.13 0.10 -0.80
CA MET A 32 20.67 0.12 -2.21
C MET A 32 21.17 -1.09 -3.05
N ASP A 33 21.61 -2.15 -2.39
CA ASP A 33 22.20 -3.37 -2.93
C ASP A 33 21.40 -4.65 -2.60
N GLU A 34 20.32 -4.56 -1.83
CA GLU A 34 19.43 -5.67 -1.52
C GLU A 34 18.07 -5.54 -2.22
N CYS A 35 17.75 -6.56 -3.02
CA CYS A 35 16.46 -6.81 -3.65
C CYS A 35 15.27 -6.44 -2.75
N TYR A 36 14.39 -5.61 -3.33
CA TYR A 36 13.09 -5.12 -2.84
C TYR A 36 12.46 -6.03 -1.75
N PRO A 37 12.34 -5.62 -0.49
CA PRO A 37 11.54 -6.40 0.43
C PRO A 37 10.06 -5.97 0.32
N ALA A 38 9.17 -6.95 0.39
CA ALA A 38 7.72 -6.89 0.21
C ALA A 38 6.92 -6.18 1.33
N ALA A 39 6.00 -5.30 0.92
CA ALA A 39 5.05 -4.48 1.68
C ALA A 39 4.94 -4.70 3.21
N ARG A 40 5.52 -3.81 4.01
CA ARG A 40 5.20 -3.65 5.44
C ARG A 40 4.04 -2.69 5.62
N ILE A 41 3.00 -3.23 6.25
CA ILE A 41 1.81 -2.52 6.72
C ILE A 41 2.24 -1.38 7.66
N CYS A 42 1.45 -0.31 7.75
CA CYS A 42 1.61 0.78 8.72
C CYS A 42 1.57 0.27 10.17
N SER A 43 2.62 -0.40 10.63
CA SER A 43 2.79 -0.69 12.05
C SER A 43 3.50 0.51 12.70
N PRO A 44 3.01 0.97 13.85
CA PRO A 44 3.71 1.98 14.62
C PRO A 44 5.08 1.43 15.04
N ARG A 45 6.13 2.27 15.00
CA ARG A 45 7.42 1.92 15.63
C ARG A 45 7.17 1.51 17.07
N LEU A 46 7.84 0.44 17.52
CA LEU A 46 7.71 -0.14 18.85
C LEU A 46 8.16 0.90 19.90
N GLY A 47 7.24 1.79 20.29
CA GLY A 47 7.50 2.99 21.10
C GLY A 47 6.41 4.07 20.98
N GLU A 48 5.65 4.10 19.88
CA GLU A 48 4.63 5.13 19.60
C GLU A 48 3.17 4.66 19.81
N ARG A 49 2.92 3.63 20.64
CA ARG A 49 1.57 3.03 20.77
C ARG A 49 0.46 3.98 21.27
N ASN A 50 0.79 5.16 21.78
CA ASN A 50 -0.16 6.16 22.28
C ASN A 50 -0.16 7.51 21.53
N ARG A 51 0.61 7.69 20.44
CA ARG A 51 0.60 8.97 19.71
C ARG A 51 -0.49 8.98 18.63
N VAL A 52 -1.43 9.92 18.75
CA VAL A 52 -2.38 10.23 17.68
C VAL A 52 -1.61 10.89 16.53
N ARG A 53 -1.70 10.29 15.34
CA ARG A 53 -1.14 10.86 14.11
C ARG A 53 -2.23 11.62 13.37
N ILE A 54 -1.91 12.82 12.90
CA ILE A 54 -2.85 13.69 12.21
C ILE A 54 -2.49 13.73 10.72
N GLY A 55 -3.43 13.27 9.90
CA GLY A 55 -3.35 13.35 8.45
C GLY A 55 -4.29 14.40 7.90
N ILE A 56 -3.95 14.96 6.73
CA ILE A 56 -4.79 15.91 6.01
C ILE A 56 -5.09 15.42 4.61
N ALA A 57 -6.35 15.54 4.20
CA ALA A 57 -6.78 15.20 2.85
C ALA A 57 -6.61 16.41 1.93
N ILE A 58 -5.98 16.22 0.77
CA ILE A 58 -5.73 17.27 -0.22
C ILE A 58 -6.13 16.81 -1.63
N GLY A 59 -6.43 17.77 -2.50
CA GLY A 59 -6.71 17.56 -3.90
C GLY A 59 -6.92 18.89 -4.62
N GLY A 60 -6.66 18.95 -5.92
CA GLY A 60 -6.79 20.20 -6.67
C GLY A 60 -5.97 20.27 -7.95
N PRO A 61 -5.82 21.47 -8.53
CA PRO A 61 -4.97 21.72 -9.69
C PRO A 61 -3.52 21.29 -9.43
N LEU A 62 -2.90 20.63 -10.42
CA LEU A 62 -1.57 20.02 -10.27
C LEU A 62 -0.45 21.03 -9.95
N ASP A 63 -0.56 22.25 -10.46
CA ASP A 63 0.36 23.37 -10.19
C ASP A 63 0.35 23.82 -8.72
N ARG A 64 -0.71 23.49 -7.97
CA ARG A 64 -0.87 23.86 -6.56
C ARG A 64 -0.53 22.74 -5.58
N ILE A 65 -0.63 21.47 -6.00
CA ILE A 65 -0.43 20.31 -5.12
C ILE A 65 0.94 20.36 -4.42
N GLY A 66 2.02 20.62 -5.16
CA GLY A 66 3.36 20.63 -4.57
C GLY A 66 3.54 21.71 -3.50
N ALA A 67 2.97 22.90 -3.73
CA ALA A 67 3.02 23.99 -2.76
C ALA A 67 2.19 23.70 -1.50
N VAL A 68 1.01 23.10 -1.67
CA VAL A 68 0.16 22.68 -0.54
C VAL A 68 0.85 21.57 0.26
N ALA A 69 1.42 20.57 -0.41
CA ALA A 69 2.11 19.46 0.23
C ALA A 69 3.29 19.93 1.11
N ARG A 70 4.11 20.88 0.62
CA ARG A 70 5.18 21.51 1.42
C ARG A 70 4.65 22.21 2.65
N ARG A 71 3.61 23.02 2.51
CA ARG A 71 3.00 23.74 3.64
C ARG A 71 2.47 22.79 4.70
N CYS A 72 1.90 21.66 4.30
CA CYS A 72 1.45 20.64 5.23
C CYS A 72 2.63 19.95 5.95
N GLU A 73 3.72 19.66 5.25
CA GLU A 73 4.94 19.12 5.86
C GLU A 73 5.55 20.11 6.86
N GLU A 74 5.68 21.39 6.49
CA GLU A 74 6.18 22.48 7.35
C GLU A 74 5.29 22.71 8.57
N ALA A 75 3.98 22.51 8.43
CA ALA A 75 3.02 22.60 9.53
C ALA A 75 3.04 21.37 10.47
N GLY A 76 3.83 20.34 10.16
CA GLY A 76 4.02 19.17 11.02
C GLY A 76 2.94 18.09 10.91
N PHE A 77 2.19 18.02 9.80
CA PHE A 77 1.27 16.91 9.57
C PHE A 77 2.02 15.58 9.38
N ASP A 78 1.48 14.47 9.89
CA ASP A 78 2.09 13.14 9.77
C ASP A 78 1.91 12.53 8.38
N SER A 79 0.82 12.87 7.70
CA SER A 79 0.44 12.27 6.42
C SER A 79 -0.43 13.17 5.54
N LEU A 80 -0.24 13.04 4.23
CA LEU A 80 -1.08 13.59 3.17
C LEU A 80 -1.92 12.47 2.55
N TRP A 81 -3.22 12.70 2.41
CA TRP A 81 -4.15 11.76 1.81
C TRP A 81 -4.78 12.38 0.57
N ILE A 82 -4.62 11.72 -0.58
CA ILE A 82 -5.02 12.27 -1.87
C ILE A 82 -6.25 11.52 -2.37
N ALA A 83 -7.34 12.25 -2.55
CA ALA A 83 -8.59 11.69 -3.05
C ALA A 83 -8.57 11.56 -4.58
N GLU A 84 -9.03 10.42 -5.08
CA GLU A 84 -9.30 10.24 -6.51
C GLU A 84 -10.73 10.69 -6.82
N ALA A 85 -10.86 11.69 -7.69
CA ALA A 85 -12.14 12.27 -8.08
C ALA A 85 -12.10 12.70 -9.56
N GLY A 86 -12.20 13.99 -9.85
CA GLY A 86 -12.01 14.53 -11.22
C GLY A 86 -10.57 14.45 -11.73
N ARG A 87 -9.63 14.02 -10.88
CA ARG A 87 -8.21 13.84 -11.19
C ARG A 87 -7.75 12.52 -10.58
N THR A 88 -6.79 11.88 -11.24
CA THR A 88 -6.13 10.68 -10.69
C THR A 88 -5.37 11.01 -9.42
N ALA A 89 -5.48 10.14 -8.41
CA ALA A 89 -4.74 10.31 -7.16
C ALA A 89 -3.24 10.03 -7.36
N PHE A 90 -2.85 9.20 -8.33
CA PHE A 90 -1.45 8.83 -8.58
C PHE A 90 -0.60 10.00 -9.05
N VAL A 91 -1.08 10.79 -10.02
CA VAL A 91 -0.33 11.95 -10.53
C VAL A 91 -0.22 13.04 -9.46
N GLN A 92 -1.30 13.28 -8.71
CA GLN A 92 -1.26 14.19 -7.57
C GLN A 92 -0.27 13.72 -6.50
N ALA A 93 -0.22 12.42 -6.21
CA ALA A 93 0.74 11.82 -5.28
C ALA A 93 2.18 11.97 -5.76
N ALA A 94 2.44 11.81 -7.06
CA ALA A 94 3.77 12.02 -7.63
C ALA A 94 4.25 13.47 -7.43
N VAL A 95 3.37 14.45 -7.70
CA VAL A 95 3.67 15.87 -7.49
C VAL A 95 3.92 16.18 -6.01
N ALA A 96 3.10 15.63 -5.11
CA ALA A 96 3.30 15.79 -3.66
C ALA A 96 4.60 15.12 -3.18
N ALA A 97 4.94 13.94 -3.72
CA ALA A 97 6.13 13.18 -3.36
C ALA A 97 7.41 13.92 -3.74
N GLN A 98 7.48 14.49 -4.95
CA GLN A 98 8.62 15.31 -5.37
C GLN A 98 8.76 16.60 -4.56
N ALA A 99 7.65 17.15 -4.07
CA ALA A 99 7.67 18.42 -3.34
C ALA A 99 8.03 18.28 -1.85
N THR A 100 8.04 17.06 -1.30
CA THR A 100 8.16 16.80 0.15
C THR A 100 9.25 15.78 0.45
N LYS A 101 9.75 15.74 1.69
CA LYS A 101 10.89 14.89 2.06
C LYS A 101 10.59 13.84 3.13
N THR A 102 9.68 14.11 4.05
CA THR A 102 9.48 13.32 5.27
C THR A 102 8.01 12.96 5.53
N ILE A 103 7.06 13.80 5.12
CA ILE A 103 5.63 13.54 5.32
C ILE A 103 5.20 12.27 4.57
N ARG A 104 4.36 11.43 5.19
CA ARG A 104 3.82 10.24 4.49
C ARG A 104 2.79 10.67 3.45
N ILE A 105 2.67 9.91 2.37
CA ILE A 105 1.72 10.24 1.30
C ILE A 105 0.90 9.00 1.03
N GLY A 106 -0.40 9.13 0.86
CA GLY A 106 -1.23 8.02 0.47
C GLY A 106 -2.46 8.43 -0.31
N THR A 107 -3.15 7.44 -0.87
CA THR A 107 -4.41 7.65 -1.56
C THR A 107 -5.60 7.39 -0.62
N SER A 108 -6.62 8.24 -0.67
CA SER A 108 -7.86 8.09 0.11
C SER A 108 -9.07 8.49 -0.72
N ILE A 109 -9.52 7.64 -1.65
CA ILE A 109 -8.99 6.33 -2.07
C ILE A 109 -8.51 6.42 -3.52
N ALA A 110 -7.67 5.48 -3.96
CA ALA A 110 -7.48 5.18 -5.37
C ALA A 110 -8.58 4.22 -5.85
N LEU A 111 -9.10 4.45 -7.05
CA LEU A 111 -10.18 3.63 -7.60
C LEU A 111 -9.64 2.27 -8.04
N ALA A 112 -10.10 1.21 -7.38
CA ALA A 112 -9.62 -0.15 -7.59
C ALA A 112 -10.37 -0.85 -8.74
N PHE A 113 -11.70 -0.83 -8.73
CA PHE A 113 -12.52 -1.59 -9.68
C PHE A 113 -12.37 -1.14 -11.14
N PRO A 114 -12.37 0.17 -11.46
CA PRO A 114 -12.27 0.60 -12.85
C PRO A 114 -10.83 0.56 -13.40
N ARG A 115 -9.85 0.07 -12.63
CA ARG A 115 -8.43 0.09 -12.99
C ARG A 115 -7.86 -1.32 -12.97
N SER A 116 -6.94 -1.59 -13.90
CA SER A 116 -6.16 -2.84 -13.86
C SER A 116 -5.39 -2.93 -12.54
N PRO A 117 -5.52 -4.04 -11.79
CA PRO A 117 -4.75 -4.26 -10.55
C PRO A 117 -3.23 -4.23 -10.79
N VAL A 118 -2.77 -4.75 -11.93
CA VAL A 118 -1.36 -4.77 -12.30
C VAL A 118 -0.83 -3.34 -12.50
N ILE A 119 -1.55 -2.52 -13.27
CA ILE A 119 -1.16 -1.11 -13.50
C ILE A 119 -1.21 -0.31 -12.18
N THR A 120 -2.18 -0.63 -11.31
CA THR A 120 -2.29 -0.04 -9.96
C THR A 120 -1.06 -0.36 -9.12
N ALA A 121 -0.63 -1.63 -9.13
CA ALA A 121 0.53 -2.11 -8.39
C ALA A 121 1.83 -1.48 -8.90
N MET A 122 2.01 -1.39 -10.23
CA MET A 122 3.16 -0.70 -10.85
C MET A 122 3.21 0.78 -10.44
N ALA A 123 2.11 1.51 -10.57
CA ALA A 123 2.06 2.92 -10.19
C ALA A 123 2.34 3.13 -8.68
N ALA A 124 1.84 2.24 -7.84
CA ALA A 124 2.14 2.27 -6.40
C ALA A 124 3.62 2.00 -6.11
N ARG A 125 4.25 1.11 -6.87
CA ARG A 125 5.69 0.83 -6.80
C ARG A 125 6.51 2.07 -7.17
N ASP A 126 6.20 2.69 -8.31
CA ASP A 126 6.87 3.89 -8.79
C ASP A 126 6.76 5.04 -7.78
N LEU A 127 5.60 5.20 -7.15
CA LEU A 127 5.39 6.21 -6.11
C LEU A 127 6.10 5.86 -4.81
N SER A 128 6.18 4.58 -4.44
CA SER A 128 7.00 4.15 -3.31
C SER A 128 8.45 4.52 -3.53
N GLU A 129 9.00 4.26 -4.71
CA GLU A 129 10.36 4.65 -5.08
C GLU A 129 10.54 6.18 -5.07
N LEU A 130 9.68 6.90 -5.78
CA LEU A 130 9.73 8.37 -5.86
C LEU A 130 9.64 9.05 -4.50
N SER A 131 8.89 8.45 -3.56
CA SER A 131 8.72 8.97 -2.21
C SER A 131 9.74 8.40 -1.21
N ASN A 132 10.67 7.54 -1.63
CA ASN A 132 11.61 6.84 -0.77
C ASN A 132 10.91 6.02 0.34
N GLY A 133 9.92 5.22 -0.03
CA GLY A 133 9.16 4.33 0.85
C GLY A 133 8.08 5.02 1.71
N ARG A 134 7.76 6.29 1.45
CA ARG A 134 6.74 7.05 2.21
C ARG A 134 5.31 6.87 1.69
N PHE A 135 5.14 6.26 0.52
CA PHE A 135 3.85 6.10 -0.14
C PHE A 135 3.01 4.95 0.45
N THR A 136 1.71 5.18 0.61
CA THR A 136 0.73 4.19 1.06
C THR A 136 -0.44 4.13 0.08
N LEU A 137 -0.64 2.97 -0.56
CA LEU A 137 -1.76 2.74 -1.46
C LEU A 137 -3.04 2.46 -0.64
N GLY A 138 -3.95 3.43 -0.61
CA GLY A 138 -5.33 3.22 -0.15
C GLY A 138 -6.23 2.92 -1.33
N LEU A 139 -6.90 1.77 -1.30
CA LEU A 139 -7.81 1.31 -2.35
C LEU A 139 -9.27 1.45 -1.92
N GLY A 140 -10.15 1.64 -2.89
CA GLY A 140 -11.55 1.38 -2.65
C GLY A 140 -12.34 1.17 -3.93
N THR A 141 -13.56 0.66 -3.74
CA THR A 141 -14.36 0.10 -4.83
C THR A 141 -14.94 1.16 -5.75
N GLN A 142 -15.08 2.40 -5.28
CA GLN A 142 -16.01 3.40 -5.81
C GLN A 142 -17.48 2.95 -5.65
N VAL A 143 -18.41 3.88 -5.82
CA VAL A 143 -19.85 3.58 -5.78
C VAL A 143 -20.31 2.90 -7.06
N LYS A 144 -21.18 1.89 -6.94
CA LYS A 144 -21.69 1.07 -8.05
C LYS A 144 -22.11 1.89 -9.27
N ARG A 145 -22.95 2.91 -9.04
CA ARG A 145 -23.43 3.80 -10.10
C ARG A 145 -22.30 4.50 -10.85
N VAL A 146 -21.24 4.92 -10.17
CA VAL A 146 -20.12 5.59 -10.84
C VAL A 146 -19.31 4.60 -11.67
N ASN A 147 -19.08 3.38 -11.17
CA ASN A 147 -18.39 2.33 -11.92
C ASN A 147 -19.13 1.96 -13.21
N GLU A 148 -20.43 1.69 -13.12
CA GLU A 148 -21.21 1.25 -14.27
C GLU A 148 -21.40 2.37 -15.31
N TYR A 149 -21.66 3.60 -14.85
CA TYR A 149 -21.99 4.71 -15.77
C TYR A 149 -20.78 5.51 -16.26
N ARG A 150 -19.77 5.76 -15.43
CA ARG A 150 -18.61 6.59 -15.81
C ARG A 150 -17.42 5.77 -16.31
N PHE A 151 -17.25 4.57 -15.77
CA PHE A 151 -16.09 3.73 -16.05
C PHE A 151 -16.45 2.46 -16.83
N SER A 152 -17.73 2.28 -17.19
CA SER A 152 -18.23 1.12 -17.93
C SER A 152 -17.76 -0.21 -17.33
N THR A 153 -17.64 -0.25 -16.01
CA THR A 153 -17.09 -1.37 -15.25
C THR A 153 -18.22 -2.10 -14.54
N THR A 154 -18.30 -3.42 -14.73
CA THR A 154 -19.25 -4.27 -14.02
C THR A 154 -18.99 -4.23 -12.52
N PHE A 155 -20.03 -3.97 -11.73
CA PHE A 155 -19.90 -3.95 -10.28
C PHE A 155 -20.09 -5.34 -9.67
N GLU A 156 -19.02 -5.89 -9.12
CA GLU A 156 -19.01 -7.17 -8.40
C GLU A 156 -19.14 -6.96 -6.89
N HIS A 157 -19.29 -8.05 -6.13
CA HIS A 157 -19.37 -7.95 -4.68
C HIS A 157 -18.06 -7.36 -4.10
N PRO A 158 -18.12 -6.27 -3.30
CA PRO A 158 -16.96 -5.50 -2.84
C PRO A 158 -15.81 -6.30 -2.22
N ALA A 159 -16.13 -7.12 -1.23
CA ALA A 159 -15.13 -7.79 -0.40
C ALA A 159 -14.27 -8.82 -1.17
N PRO A 160 -14.85 -9.81 -1.87
CA PRO A 160 -14.05 -10.80 -2.59
C PRO A 160 -13.25 -10.16 -3.74
N LYS A 161 -13.84 -9.21 -4.44
CA LYS A 161 -13.15 -8.53 -5.53
C LYS A 161 -11.98 -7.68 -5.02
N MET A 162 -12.15 -6.98 -3.91
CA MET A 162 -11.05 -6.22 -3.31
C MET A 162 -9.93 -7.14 -2.81
N ALA A 163 -10.27 -8.30 -2.23
CA ALA A 163 -9.27 -9.28 -1.81
C ALA A 163 -8.41 -9.76 -3.00
N GLU A 164 -9.05 -10.13 -4.11
CA GLU A 164 -8.37 -10.50 -5.37
C GLU A 164 -7.42 -9.38 -5.85
N ILE A 165 -7.90 -8.13 -5.88
CA ILE A 165 -7.09 -6.98 -6.31
C ILE A 165 -5.86 -6.80 -5.39
N VAL A 166 -6.04 -6.94 -4.08
CA VAL A 166 -4.94 -6.81 -3.11
C VAL A 166 -3.93 -7.93 -3.30
N ASP A 167 -4.38 -9.16 -3.54
CA ASP A 167 -3.49 -10.30 -3.77
C ASP A 167 -2.71 -10.14 -5.08
N VAL A 168 -3.35 -9.71 -6.17
CA VAL A 168 -2.64 -9.38 -7.42
C VAL A 168 -1.62 -8.27 -7.21
N CYS A 169 -1.94 -7.22 -6.44
CA CYS A 169 -0.97 -6.18 -6.14
C CYS A 169 0.28 -6.72 -5.43
N ARG A 170 0.08 -7.62 -4.46
CA ARG A 170 1.17 -8.26 -3.72
C ARG A 170 2.01 -9.14 -4.62
N GLU A 171 1.39 -9.99 -5.43
CA GLU A 171 2.08 -10.85 -6.37
C GLU A 171 2.93 -10.05 -7.37
N VAL A 172 2.41 -8.92 -7.86
CA VAL A 172 3.18 -8.02 -8.74
C VAL A 172 4.40 -7.47 -8.01
N TRP A 173 4.27 -6.99 -6.78
CA TRP A 173 5.41 -6.47 -6.02
C TRP A 173 6.45 -7.56 -5.71
N ASP A 174 6.00 -8.77 -5.37
CA ASP A 174 6.87 -9.92 -5.11
C ASP A 174 7.61 -10.37 -6.39
N ALA A 175 6.94 -10.33 -7.55
CA ALA A 175 7.56 -10.69 -8.83
C ALA A 175 8.68 -9.73 -9.25
N PHE A 176 8.55 -8.45 -8.90
CA PHE A 176 9.55 -7.43 -9.21
C PHE A 176 10.56 -7.19 -8.08
N ALA A 177 10.48 -8.00 -7.02
CA ALA A 177 11.40 -7.93 -5.90
C ALA A 177 12.74 -8.65 -6.13
N GLY A 178 12.88 -9.39 -7.23
CA GLY A 178 14.07 -10.16 -7.60
C GLY A 178 15.04 -9.44 -8.54
#